data_AF-A0A937Y148-F1
#
_entry.id   AF-A0A937Y148-F1
#
_cell.length_a   1.000
_cell.length_b   1.000
_cell.length_c   1.000
_cell.angle_alpha   90.00
_cell.angle_beta   90.00
_cell.angle_gamma   90.00
#
_symmetry.space_group_name_H-M   'P 1'
#
loop_
_entity.id
_entity.type
_entity.pdbx_description
1 polymer ?
#
loop_
_entity_poly.entity_id
_entity_poly.type
_entity_poly.pdbx_seq_one_letter_code
_entity_poly.pdbx_strand_id
1 'polypeptide(L)'
;MSILIHATVTITGDAAQRGACEARLRRLLSEQFLKNEVTEHHGESALCYDLKVEGGIPFPAFAQASQEFPDLAFSAEWVDVAAGARGRASIANGLVTQQQTERISTHAGSGHPVYVAVAKDGTLELALTLFRAAADEWRGYALTASGDALVRVLRRPGAVELHATEGRPQWSVLWRRVPSSGAFVRDELQPPIEIEGAVFQELDELARRFVADWVWFATDPERDIAIEKERFQRYGYGVRDANVRAARLHLLRSEAQAQSGVLEHDTFSGEDAWAKEVVRATWAAKSES
;
A
#
# COMPACT_ATOMS: atom_id res chain seq x y z
N MET A 1 -21.36 12.99 -19.00
CA MET A 1 -20.74 12.69 -17.70
C MET A 1 -19.25 12.62 -17.97
N SER A 2 -18.49 13.55 -17.41
CA SER A 2 -17.05 13.62 -17.68
C SER A 2 -16.29 12.60 -16.85
N ILE A 3 -15.40 11.86 -17.49
CA ILE A 3 -14.65 10.75 -16.90
C ILE A 3 -13.40 11.34 -16.27
N LEU A 4 -13.40 11.54 -14.96
CA LEU A 4 -12.26 12.13 -14.25
C LEU A 4 -11.19 11.06 -13.98
N ILE A 5 -10.04 11.19 -14.64
CA ILE A 5 -8.84 10.39 -14.37
C ILE A 5 -7.95 11.18 -13.43
N HIS A 6 -7.56 10.55 -12.32
CA HIS A 6 -6.52 11.08 -11.44
C HIS A 6 -5.20 10.39 -11.77
N ALA A 7 -4.22 11.14 -12.25
CA ALA A 7 -2.90 10.62 -12.55
C ALA A 7 -1.81 11.39 -11.80
N THR A 8 -0.76 10.69 -11.41
CA THR A 8 0.48 11.24 -10.90
C THR A 8 1.59 10.92 -11.90
N VAL A 9 2.33 11.93 -12.36
CA VAL A 9 3.55 11.72 -13.16
C VAL A 9 4.75 12.22 -12.39
N THR A 10 5.68 11.31 -12.13
CA THR A 10 6.92 11.52 -11.39
C THR A 10 8.08 11.56 -12.35
N ILE A 11 8.97 12.52 -12.14
CA ILE A 11 10.21 12.69 -12.90
C ILE A 11 11.38 12.76 -11.91
N THR A 12 12.29 11.80 -12.02
CA THR A 12 13.50 11.73 -11.18
C THR A 12 14.76 11.78 -12.03
N GLY A 13 15.88 12.17 -11.41
CA GLY A 13 17.17 12.33 -12.09
C GLY A 13 17.87 13.62 -11.68
N ASP A 14 18.85 14.02 -12.48
CA ASP A 14 19.69 15.20 -12.22
C ASP A 14 18.86 16.48 -11.99
N ALA A 15 19.21 17.25 -10.96
CA ALA A 15 18.45 18.42 -10.54
C ALA A 15 18.46 19.55 -11.57
N ALA A 16 19.59 19.75 -12.28
CA ALA A 16 19.69 20.79 -13.30
C ALA A 16 18.85 20.43 -14.54
N GLN A 17 18.87 19.16 -14.94
CA GLN A 17 18.00 18.67 -16.01
C GLN A 17 16.52 18.73 -15.63
N ARG A 18 16.15 18.42 -14.38
CA ARG A 18 14.76 18.53 -13.90
C ARG A 18 14.21 19.95 -13.99
N GLY A 19 14.99 20.97 -13.64
CA GLY A 19 14.56 22.37 -13.76
C GLY A 19 14.29 22.79 -15.22
N ALA A 20 15.12 22.34 -16.16
CA ALA A 20 14.89 22.58 -17.59
C ALA A 20 13.66 21.79 -18.12
N CYS A 21 13.49 20.55 -17.65
CA CYS A 21 12.35 19.70 -17.97
C CYS A 21 11.03 20.30 -17.47
N GLU A 22 11.02 20.84 -16.25
CA GLU A 22 9.88 21.57 -15.68
C GLU A 22 9.43 22.73 -16.58
N ALA A 23 10.36 23.61 -16.95
CA ALA A 23 10.07 24.75 -17.82
C ALA A 23 9.57 24.31 -19.21
N ARG A 24 9.96 23.13 -19.67
CA ARG A 24 9.48 22.54 -20.92
C ARG A 24 8.06 21.99 -20.77
N LEU A 25 7.81 21.20 -19.73
CA LEU A 25 6.51 20.60 -19.45
C LEU A 25 5.45 21.66 -19.16
N ARG A 26 5.79 22.74 -18.45
CA ARG A 26 4.88 23.88 -18.26
C ARG A 26 4.38 24.44 -19.59
N ARG A 27 5.25 24.55 -20.61
CA ARG A 27 4.85 24.99 -21.96
C ARG A 27 3.94 23.95 -22.62
N LEU A 28 4.38 22.69 -22.67
CA LEU A 28 3.65 21.60 -23.33
C LEU A 28 2.26 21.36 -22.70
N LEU A 29 2.14 21.45 -21.39
CA LEU A 29 0.88 21.24 -20.67
C LEU A 29 -0.04 22.47 -20.70
N SER A 30 0.52 23.69 -20.73
CA SER A 30 -0.28 24.92 -20.86
C SER A 30 -1.03 25.03 -22.20
N GLU A 31 -0.55 24.34 -23.23
CA GLU A 31 -1.21 24.26 -24.54
C GLU A 31 -2.40 23.28 -24.54
N GLN A 32 -2.44 22.35 -23.58
CA GLN A 32 -3.36 21.20 -23.60
C GLN A 32 -4.40 21.20 -22.47
N PHE A 33 -4.18 21.90 -21.35
CA PHE A 33 -5.04 21.82 -20.16
C PHE A 33 -5.37 23.18 -19.53
N LEU A 34 -6.49 23.20 -18.80
CA LEU A 34 -6.86 24.31 -17.94
C LEU A 34 -5.97 24.31 -16.69
N LYS A 35 -5.65 25.50 -16.16
CA LYS A 35 -4.77 25.71 -14.99
C LYS A 35 -5.20 24.96 -13.72
N ASN A 36 -6.42 24.45 -13.69
CA ASN A 36 -7.05 23.79 -12.54
C ASN A 36 -6.95 22.26 -12.62
N GLU A 37 -6.53 21.71 -13.77
CA GLU A 37 -6.46 20.26 -14.05
C GLU A 37 -5.07 19.68 -13.77
N VAL A 38 -4.06 20.54 -13.57
CA VAL A 38 -2.67 20.15 -13.34
C VAL A 38 -2.16 20.88 -12.11
N THR A 39 -1.72 20.13 -11.11
CA THR A 39 -1.00 20.65 -9.94
C THR A 39 0.44 20.15 -9.97
N GLU A 40 1.39 21.08 -9.92
CA GLU A 40 2.83 20.79 -9.93
C GLU A 40 3.37 20.77 -8.49
N HIS A 41 4.21 19.78 -8.20
CA HIS A 41 4.86 19.55 -6.91
C HIS A 41 6.36 19.35 -7.11
N HIS A 42 7.16 19.99 -6.26
CA HIS A 42 8.61 20.06 -6.39
C HIS A 42 9.24 19.49 -5.13
N GLY A 43 9.85 18.32 -5.28
CA GLY A 43 10.72 17.74 -4.27
C GLY A 43 12.20 18.01 -4.59
N GLU A 44 13.05 17.94 -3.58
CA GLU A 44 14.51 18.09 -3.76
C GLU A 44 15.08 17.10 -4.77
N SER A 45 14.47 15.91 -4.92
CA SER A 45 14.92 14.82 -5.81
C SER A 45 13.93 14.43 -6.92
N ALA A 46 12.69 14.94 -6.91
CA ALA A 46 11.67 14.62 -7.90
C ALA A 46 10.85 15.85 -8.33
N LEU A 47 10.33 15.81 -9.55
CA LEU A 47 9.27 16.70 -10.03
C LEU A 47 8.01 15.86 -10.21
N CYS A 48 6.87 16.32 -9.68
CA CYS A 48 5.64 15.55 -9.66
C CYS A 48 4.47 16.39 -10.22
N TYR A 49 3.70 15.79 -11.12
CA TYR A 49 2.50 16.38 -11.71
C TYR A 49 1.29 15.57 -11.28
N ASP A 50 0.39 16.19 -10.50
CA ASP A 50 -0.93 15.66 -10.18
C ASP A 50 -1.93 16.18 -11.23
N LEU A 51 -2.56 15.25 -11.95
CA LEU A 51 -3.41 15.51 -13.08
C LEU A 51 -4.82 15.03 -12.75
N LYS A 52 -5.80 15.92 -12.88
CA LYS A 52 -7.24 15.64 -12.78
C LYS A 52 -7.87 15.98 -14.11
N VAL A 53 -7.86 15.00 -15.02
CA VAL A 53 -8.10 15.23 -16.45
C VAL A 53 -9.28 14.41 -16.95
N GLU A 54 -10.12 15.04 -17.78
CA GLU A 54 -11.33 14.42 -18.32
C GLU A 54 -11.09 13.69 -19.66
N GLY A 55 -9.97 14.00 -20.34
CA GLY A 55 -9.65 13.55 -21.71
C GLY A 55 -8.54 12.50 -21.82
N GLY A 56 -8.05 11.96 -20.70
CA GLY A 56 -6.89 11.08 -20.69
C GLY A 56 -5.61 11.75 -20.19
N ILE A 57 -4.64 10.92 -19.79
CA ILE A 57 -3.32 11.38 -19.38
C ILE A 57 -2.57 11.86 -20.63
N PRO A 58 -1.91 13.04 -20.60
CA PRO A 58 -1.18 13.57 -21.75
C PRO A 58 0.19 12.91 -21.89
N PHE A 59 0.19 11.59 -22.09
CA PHE A 59 1.39 10.84 -22.40
C PHE A 59 2.21 11.45 -23.55
N PRO A 60 1.63 12.05 -24.61
CA PRO A 60 2.43 12.71 -25.64
C PRO A 60 3.32 13.85 -25.12
N ALA A 61 2.85 14.66 -24.18
CA ALA A 61 3.64 15.76 -23.60
C ALA A 61 4.82 15.22 -22.76
N PHE A 62 4.56 14.21 -21.94
CA PHE A 62 5.60 13.56 -21.13
C PHE A 62 6.58 12.73 -21.96
N ALA A 63 6.10 12.07 -23.01
CA ALA A 63 6.91 11.38 -23.99
C ALA A 63 7.86 12.36 -24.68
N GLN A 64 7.34 13.46 -25.23
CA GLN A 64 8.16 14.50 -25.86
C GLN A 64 9.21 15.05 -24.88
N ALA A 65 8.84 15.32 -23.63
CA ALA A 65 9.81 15.74 -22.61
C ALA A 65 10.87 14.65 -22.36
N SER A 66 10.50 13.39 -22.20
CA SER A 66 11.46 12.29 -22.02
C SER A 66 12.39 12.07 -23.20
N GLN A 67 12.01 12.48 -24.41
CA GLN A 67 12.88 12.46 -25.59
C GLN A 67 13.93 13.57 -25.52
N GLU A 68 13.54 14.75 -25.04
CA GLU A 68 14.41 15.91 -24.87
C GLU A 68 15.34 15.77 -23.65
N PHE A 69 14.95 14.96 -22.67
CA PHE A 69 15.68 14.71 -21.42
C PHE A 69 15.86 13.19 -21.18
N PRO A 70 16.74 12.52 -21.96
CA PRO A 70 16.86 11.06 -21.95
C PRO A 70 17.42 10.47 -20.65
N ASP A 71 18.13 11.27 -19.85
CA ASP A 71 18.71 10.83 -18.57
C ASP A 71 17.73 10.95 -17.39
N LEU A 72 16.54 11.53 -17.60
CA LEU A 72 15.48 11.62 -16.60
C LEU A 72 14.56 10.40 -16.70
N ALA A 73 14.16 9.87 -15.55
CA ALA A 73 13.21 8.76 -15.46
C ALA A 73 11.80 9.29 -15.23
N PHE A 74 10.87 8.94 -16.11
CA PHE A 74 9.47 9.32 -16.03
C PHE A 74 8.62 8.10 -15.66
N SER A 75 7.82 8.23 -14.60
CA SER A 75 6.85 7.22 -14.18
C SER A 75 5.49 7.88 -14.04
N ALA A 76 4.46 7.28 -14.61
CA ALA A 76 3.07 7.69 -14.44
C ALA A 76 2.31 6.61 -13.70
N GLU A 77 1.44 7.01 -12.77
CA GLU A 77 0.45 6.16 -12.12
C GLU A 77 -0.91 6.82 -12.25
N TRP A 78 -1.97 6.05 -12.43
CA TRP A 78 -3.31 6.62 -12.56
C TRP A 78 -4.42 5.72 -12.06
N VAL A 79 -5.55 6.37 -11.80
CA VAL A 79 -6.83 5.79 -11.43
C VAL A 79 -7.91 6.43 -12.31
N ASP A 80 -8.57 5.59 -13.11
CA ASP A 80 -9.79 5.91 -13.85
C ASP A 80 -10.97 5.25 -13.14
N VAL A 81 -11.66 6.06 -12.33
CA VAL A 81 -12.80 5.58 -11.52
C VAL A 81 -13.98 5.19 -12.40
N ALA A 82 -14.20 5.86 -13.53
CA ALA A 82 -15.34 5.57 -14.40
C ALA A 82 -15.14 4.31 -15.22
N ALA A 83 -13.91 4.06 -15.69
CA ALA A 83 -13.56 2.80 -16.35
C ALA A 83 -13.31 1.66 -15.35
N GLY A 84 -13.26 1.96 -14.05
CA GLY A 84 -12.87 1.02 -13.02
C GLY A 84 -11.51 0.41 -13.38
N ALA A 85 -10.51 1.24 -13.65
CA ALA A 85 -9.17 0.81 -14.04
C ALA A 85 -8.08 1.69 -13.43
N ARG A 86 -6.98 1.09 -13.01
CA ARG A 86 -5.78 1.79 -12.57
C ARG A 86 -4.61 1.33 -13.41
N GLY A 87 -3.53 2.09 -13.44
CA GLY A 87 -2.35 1.63 -14.12
C GLY A 87 -1.10 2.37 -13.76
N ARG A 88 0.01 1.84 -14.28
CA ARG A 88 1.32 2.46 -14.22
C ARG A 88 1.98 2.41 -15.58
N ALA A 89 2.80 3.41 -15.87
CA ALA A 89 3.58 3.48 -17.08
C ALA A 89 4.97 4.06 -16.84
N SER A 90 5.97 3.49 -17.48
CA SER A 90 7.32 4.06 -17.56
C SER A 90 7.46 4.72 -18.92
N ILE A 91 8.03 5.92 -18.95
CA ILE A 91 8.24 6.69 -20.19
C ILE A 91 9.73 6.98 -20.31
N ALA A 92 10.31 6.66 -21.46
CA ALA A 92 11.71 6.94 -21.74
C ALA A 92 11.91 7.17 -23.24
N ASN A 93 12.77 8.13 -23.59
CA ASN A 93 13.17 8.40 -24.97
C ASN A 93 12.01 8.59 -25.94
N GLY A 94 10.94 9.28 -25.52
CA GLY A 94 9.79 9.55 -26.39
C GLY A 94 8.76 8.43 -26.47
N LEU A 95 8.94 7.34 -25.72
CA LEU A 95 8.07 6.17 -25.79
C LEU A 95 7.60 5.74 -24.40
N VAL A 96 6.36 5.25 -24.32
CA VAL A 96 5.89 4.48 -23.17
C VAL A 96 6.54 3.09 -23.27
N THR A 97 7.50 2.81 -22.41
CA THR A 97 8.34 1.60 -22.47
C THR A 97 7.73 0.43 -21.70
N GLN A 98 6.92 0.73 -20.69
CA GLN A 98 6.17 -0.26 -19.93
C GLN A 98 4.81 0.35 -19.61
N GLN A 99 3.74 -0.43 -19.79
CA GLN A 99 2.40 -0.02 -19.38
C GLN A 99 1.67 -1.22 -18.80
N GLN A 100 1.12 -1.05 -17.60
CA GLN A 100 0.24 -2.03 -16.97
C GLN A 100 -1.06 -1.32 -16.61
N THR A 101 -2.17 -1.91 -17.02
CA THR A 101 -3.52 -1.45 -16.66
C THR A 101 -4.26 -2.62 -16.01
N GLU A 102 -4.73 -2.40 -14.79
CA GLU A 102 -5.51 -3.35 -14.01
C GLU A 102 -6.93 -2.82 -13.86
N ARG A 103 -7.95 -3.67 -13.87
CA ARG A 103 -9.28 -3.24 -13.47
C ARG A 103 -9.28 -2.94 -11.97
N ILE A 104 -9.78 -1.76 -11.58
CA ILE A 104 -10.32 -1.47 -10.26
C ILE A 104 -11.57 -2.32 -10.12
N SER A 105 -11.38 -3.57 -9.71
CA SER A 105 -12.45 -4.27 -9.01
C SER A 105 -12.82 -3.42 -7.80
N THR A 106 -14.11 -3.31 -7.50
CA THR A 106 -14.64 -2.80 -6.21
C THR A 106 -14.13 -3.60 -5.00
N HIS A 107 -13.26 -4.58 -5.24
CA HIS A 107 -12.44 -5.35 -4.33
C HIS A 107 -10.98 -5.06 -4.72
N ALA A 108 -10.43 -3.93 -4.30
CA ALA A 108 -9.02 -3.63 -4.55
C ALA A 108 -8.18 -4.19 -3.39
N GLY A 109 -7.45 -5.27 -3.65
CA GLY A 109 -6.35 -5.74 -2.79
C GLY A 109 -6.47 -7.22 -2.46
N SER A 110 -5.69 -8.06 -3.15
CA SER A 110 -5.63 -9.53 -2.99
C SER A 110 -6.98 -10.25 -3.24
N GLY A 111 -7.01 -11.53 -3.59
CA GLY A 111 -8.28 -12.28 -3.64
C GLY A 111 -8.90 -12.51 -2.25
N HIS A 112 -8.48 -11.72 -1.25
CA HIS A 112 -8.57 -12.02 0.17
C HIS A 112 -8.95 -10.75 0.94
N PRO A 113 -9.67 -10.88 2.06
CA PRO A 113 -10.01 -9.76 2.90
C PRO A 113 -8.75 -9.02 3.39
N VAL A 114 -8.90 -7.71 3.51
CA VAL A 114 -7.91 -6.72 3.89
C VAL A 114 -8.46 -5.88 5.03
N TYR A 115 -7.63 -5.67 6.04
CA TYR A 115 -7.85 -4.74 7.13
C TYR A 115 -6.63 -3.82 7.24
N VAL A 116 -6.85 -2.51 7.25
CA VAL A 116 -5.79 -1.51 7.48
C VAL A 116 -6.31 -0.47 8.45
N ALA A 117 -5.65 -0.31 9.59
CA ALA A 117 -5.93 0.71 10.59
C ALA A 117 -4.73 1.63 10.81
N VAL A 118 -5.00 2.92 10.84
CA VAL A 118 -3.99 3.98 10.98
C VAL A 118 -4.37 4.89 12.13
N ALA A 119 -3.41 5.22 12.98
CA ALA A 119 -3.59 6.21 14.03
C ALA A 119 -3.72 7.63 13.45
N LYS A 120 -4.23 8.57 14.25
CA LYS A 120 -4.43 9.97 13.81
C LYS A 120 -3.14 10.68 13.38
N ASP A 121 -1.98 10.22 13.85
CA ASP A 121 -0.66 10.74 13.51
C ASP A 121 -0.06 10.09 12.25
N GLY A 122 -0.81 9.21 11.57
CA GLY A 122 -0.37 8.49 10.38
C GLY A 122 0.36 7.18 10.68
N THR A 123 0.53 6.80 11.95
CA THR A 123 1.20 5.54 12.32
C THR A 123 0.35 4.34 11.90
N LEU A 124 0.94 3.40 11.16
CA LEU A 124 0.31 2.12 10.81
C LEU A 124 0.12 1.26 12.08
N GLU A 125 -1.11 1.10 12.53
CA GLU A 125 -1.42 0.27 13.71
C GLU A 125 -1.49 -1.21 13.34
N LEU A 126 -2.17 -1.54 12.25
CA LEU A 126 -2.22 -2.89 11.70
C LEU A 126 -2.63 -2.86 10.23
N ALA A 127 -1.85 -3.53 9.39
CA ALA A 127 -2.21 -3.94 8.04
C ALA A 127 -2.25 -5.47 8.02
N LEU A 128 -3.37 -6.05 7.60
CA LEU A 128 -3.63 -7.48 7.67
C LEU A 128 -4.34 -7.94 6.41
N THR A 129 -3.88 -9.05 5.85
CA THR A 129 -4.63 -9.84 4.88
C THR A 129 -4.59 -11.31 5.27
N LEU A 130 -5.73 -11.99 5.14
CA LEU A 130 -5.86 -13.42 5.47
C LEU A 130 -6.65 -14.12 4.38
N PHE A 131 -6.28 -15.35 4.05
CA PHE A 131 -7.09 -16.26 3.26
C PHE A 131 -7.45 -17.51 4.06
N ARG A 132 -8.58 -18.10 3.72
CA ARG A 132 -9.03 -19.35 4.34
C ARG A 132 -8.35 -20.53 3.63
N ALA A 133 -7.39 -21.15 4.32
CA ALA A 133 -6.65 -22.31 3.82
C ALA A 133 -7.43 -23.63 4.03
N ALA A 134 -8.26 -23.69 5.08
CA ALA A 134 -9.18 -24.80 5.34
C ALA A 134 -10.40 -24.31 6.13
N ALA A 135 -11.37 -25.20 6.39
CA ALA A 135 -12.60 -24.86 7.13
C ALA A 135 -12.32 -24.15 8.47
N ASP A 136 -11.26 -24.55 9.16
CA ASP A 136 -10.87 -24.05 10.47
C ASP A 136 -9.47 -23.42 10.49
N GLU A 137 -8.94 -23.03 9.32
CA GLU A 137 -7.59 -22.48 9.19
C GLU A 137 -7.55 -21.26 8.27
N TRP A 138 -6.98 -20.17 8.79
CA TRP A 138 -6.69 -18.95 8.05
C TRP A 138 -5.18 -18.71 8.09
N ARG A 139 -4.62 -18.26 6.98
CA ARG A 139 -3.21 -17.89 6.89
C ARG A 139 -3.08 -16.54 6.22
N GLY A 140 -2.00 -15.82 6.50
CA GLY A 140 -1.72 -14.59 5.79
C GLY A 140 -0.58 -13.79 6.38
N TYR A 141 -0.68 -12.48 6.23
CA TYR A 141 0.39 -11.54 6.57
C TYR A 141 -0.15 -10.40 7.41
N ALA A 142 0.57 -10.10 8.49
CA ALA A 142 0.27 -9.00 9.40
C ALA A 142 1.50 -8.08 9.48
N LEU A 143 1.25 -6.77 9.50
CA LEU A 143 2.27 -5.73 9.52
C LEU A 143 1.81 -4.59 10.45
N THR A 144 2.73 -4.09 11.25
CA THR A 144 2.60 -2.84 12.02
C THR A 144 3.69 -1.86 11.56
N ALA A 145 3.67 -0.65 12.10
CA ALA A 145 4.73 0.33 11.85
C ALA A 145 6.15 -0.14 12.22
N SER A 146 6.31 -1.17 13.06
CA SER A 146 7.59 -1.61 13.64
C SER A 146 7.94 -3.08 13.39
N GLY A 147 7.11 -3.83 12.67
CA GLY A 147 7.38 -5.23 12.42
C GLY A 147 6.27 -5.96 11.70
N ASP A 148 6.61 -7.11 11.14
CA ASP A 148 5.73 -7.96 10.36
C ASP A 148 5.84 -9.43 10.73
N ALA A 149 4.83 -10.19 10.33
CA ALA A 149 4.82 -11.64 10.49
C ALA A 149 3.92 -12.31 9.45
N LEU A 150 4.34 -13.49 9.02
CA LEU A 150 3.37 -14.47 8.54
C LEU A 150 2.56 -14.97 9.73
N VAL A 151 1.26 -15.15 9.53
CA VAL A 151 0.33 -15.58 10.57
C VAL A 151 -0.49 -16.78 10.13
N ARG A 152 -0.82 -17.65 11.10
CA ARG A 152 -1.76 -18.76 10.93
C ARG A 152 -2.73 -18.79 12.11
N VAL A 153 -4.01 -18.55 11.84
CA VAL A 153 -5.10 -18.63 12.83
C VAL A 153 -5.80 -19.97 12.67
N LEU A 154 -5.91 -20.71 13.78
CA LEU A 154 -6.59 -22.00 13.83
C LEU A 154 -7.79 -21.92 14.77
N ARG A 155 -8.92 -22.42 14.28
CA ARG A 155 -10.06 -22.76 15.12
C ARG A 155 -9.96 -24.23 15.48
N ARG A 156 -10.01 -24.55 16.77
CA ARG A 156 -10.04 -25.93 17.27
C ARG A 156 -11.31 -26.12 18.10
N PRO A 157 -11.81 -27.35 18.27
CA PRO A 157 -12.89 -27.61 19.22
C PRO A 157 -12.53 -27.08 20.61
N GLY A 158 -13.24 -26.03 21.05
CA GLY A 158 -13.01 -25.40 22.36
C GLY A 158 -11.75 -24.52 22.49
N ALA A 159 -11.00 -24.27 21.42
CA ALA A 159 -9.78 -23.47 21.46
C ALA A 159 -9.57 -22.62 20.20
N VAL A 160 -8.86 -21.51 20.36
CA VAL A 160 -8.41 -20.64 19.27
C VAL A 160 -6.92 -20.42 19.43
N GLU A 161 -6.19 -20.61 18.34
CA GLU A 161 -4.74 -20.51 18.30
C GLU A 161 -4.31 -19.53 17.21
N LEU A 162 -3.30 -18.69 17.48
CA LEU A 162 -2.58 -17.92 16.47
C LEU A 162 -1.12 -18.34 16.50
N HIS A 163 -0.57 -18.73 15.36
CA HIS A 163 0.87 -18.86 15.15
C HIS A 163 1.41 -17.66 14.39
N ALA A 164 2.62 -17.21 14.74
CA ALA A 164 3.33 -16.19 13.99
C ALA A 164 4.83 -16.53 13.81
N THR A 165 5.42 -15.96 12.76
CA THR A 165 6.87 -15.97 12.52
C THR A 165 7.56 -14.81 13.25
N GLU A 166 8.86 -14.98 13.55
CA GLU A 166 9.76 -13.88 13.97
C GLU A 166 11.02 -13.89 13.07
N GLY A 167 10.91 -13.31 11.87
CA GLY A 167 12.03 -13.10 10.95
C GLY A 167 12.59 -14.34 10.23
N ARG A 168 12.02 -15.52 10.47
CA ARG A 168 12.38 -16.79 9.79
C ARG A 168 11.13 -17.50 9.29
N PRO A 169 11.23 -18.37 8.26
CA PRO A 169 10.11 -19.12 7.70
C PRO A 169 9.68 -20.30 8.60
N GLN A 170 9.53 -20.05 9.90
CA GLN A 170 9.12 -21.02 10.92
C GLN A 170 8.10 -20.37 11.85
N TRP A 171 7.08 -21.13 12.26
CA TRP A 171 6.21 -20.73 13.36
C TRP A 171 7.01 -20.80 14.66
N SER A 172 7.32 -19.65 15.24
CA SER A 172 8.12 -19.54 16.47
C SER A 172 7.29 -19.10 17.68
N VAL A 173 6.13 -18.49 17.45
CA VAL A 173 5.26 -17.99 18.52
C VAL A 173 3.85 -18.55 18.36
N LEU A 174 3.20 -18.81 19.49
CA LEU A 174 1.83 -19.27 19.59
C LEU A 174 1.07 -18.45 20.63
N TRP A 175 -0.10 -17.93 20.27
CA TRP A 175 -1.08 -17.44 21.22
C TRP A 175 -2.22 -18.43 21.34
N ARG A 176 -2.58 -18.81 22.56
CA ARG A 176 -3.78 -19.63 22.82
C ARG A 176 -4.80 -18.86 23.63
N ARG A 177 -6.07 -18.96 23.23
CA ARG A 177 -7.18 -18.40 24.01
C ARG A 177 -7.44 -19.26 25.24
N VAL A 178 -7.39 -18.65 26.42
CA VAL A 178 -7.74 -19.27 27.70
C VAL A 178 -9.26 -19.37 27.80
N PRO A 179 -9.85 -20.57 27.93
CA PRO A 179 -11.32 -20.73 27.93
C PRO A 179 -12.03 -20.00 29.06
N SER A 180 -11.39 -19.87 30.23
CA SER A 180 -12.00 -19.27 31.42
C SER A 180 -12.02 -17.74 31.40
N SER A 181 -10.97 -17.10 30.90
CA SER A 181 -10.86 -15.63 30.87
C SER A 181 -11.14 -15.02 29.49
N GLY A 182 -11.07 -15.83 28.42
CA GLY A 182 -11.14 -15.36 27.05
C GLY A 182 -9.88 -14.63 26.57
N ALA A 183 -8.89 -14.41 27.44
CA ALA A 183 -7.61 -13.77 27.12
C ALA A 183 -6.69 -14.71 26.33
N PHE A 184 -5.68 -14.14 25.67
CA PHE A 184 -4.67 -14.91 24.96
C PHE A 184 -3.38 -14.97 25.76
N VAL A 185 -2.76 -16.16 25.81
CA VAL A 185 -1.44 -16.39 26.41
C VAL A 185 -0.44 -16.65 25.29
N ARG A 186 0.67 -15.90 25.28
CA ARG A 186 1.79 -16.06 24.34
C ARG A 186 2.75 -17.14 24.87
N ASP A 187 3.06 -18.11 24.02
CA ASP A 187 4.07 -19.14 24.23
C ASP A 187 5.08 -19.11 23.07
N GLU A 188 6.36 -19.33 23.38
CA GLU A 188 7.39 -19.59 22.38
C GLU A 188 7.44 -21.09 22.05
N LEU A 189 7.43 -21.41 20.77
CA LEU A 189 7.48 -22.80 20.30
C LEU A 189 8.91 -23.32 20.36
N GLN A 190 9.11 -24.37 21.16
CA GLN A 190 10.39 -25.05 21.29
C GLN A 190 10.20 -26.58 21.07
N PRO A 191 10.67 -27.13 19.93
CA PRO A 191 11.29 -26.43 18.81
C PRO A 191 10.27 -25.61 17.98
N PRO A 192 10.73 -24.59 17.22
CA PRO A 192 9.90 -23.95 16.21
C PRO A 192 9.41 -24.95 15.16
N ILE A 193 8.28 -24.64 14.53
CA ILE A 193 7.68 -25.50 13.49
C ILE A 193 7.98 -24.90 12.12
N GLU A 194 8.78 -25.59 11.30
CA GLU A 194 9.09 -25.17 9.93
C GLU A 194 7.81 -24.97 9.09
N ILE A 195 7.79 -23.92 8.28
CA ILE A 195 6.73 -23.70 7.29
C ILE A 195 7.09 -24.50 6.03
N GLU A 196 6.17 -25.33 5.56
CA GLU A 196 6.35 -26.07 4.32
C GLU A 196 6.62 -25.11 3.15
N GLY A 197 7.57 -25.44 2.27
CA GLY A 197 8.04 -24.54 1.22
C GLY A 197 6.93 -24.02 0.29
N ALA A 198 5.95 -24.85 -0.07
CA ALA A 198 4.81 -24.42 -0.88
C ALA A 198 3.91 -23.42 -0.14
N VAL A 199 3.68 -23.65 1.15
CA VAL A 199 2.91 -22.74 2.01
C VAL A 199 3.65 -21.41 2.22
N PHE A 200 4.97 -21.46 2.39
CA PHE A 200 5.79 -20.26 2.50
C PHE A 200 5.74 -19.42 1.22
N GLN A 201 5.85 -20.04 0.04
CA GLN A 201 5.76 -19.35 -1.25
C GLN A 201 4.40 -18.65 -1.45
N GLU A 202 3.30 -19.32 -1.09
CA GLU A 202 1.95 -18.75 -1.15
C GLU A 202 1.82 -17.52 -0.23
N LEU A 203 2.34 -17.62 1.00
CA LEU A 203 2.30 -16.53 1.97
C LEU A 203 3.20 -15.34 1.59
N ASP A 204 4.37 -15.62 1.04
CA ASP A 204 5.31 -14.61 0.56
C ASP A 204 4.76 -13.86 -0.66
N GLU A 205 4.14 -14.57 -1.63
CA GLU A 205 3.47 -13.91 -2.76
C GLU A 205 2.32 -13.00 -2.29
N LEU A 206 1.50 -13.49 -1.35
CA LEU A 206 0.43 -12.71 -0.73
C LEU A 206 0.97 -11.44 -0.06
N ALA A 207 2.01 -11.58 0.78
CA ALA A 207 2.63 -10.48 1.50
C ALA A 207 3.17 -9.43 0.51
N ARG A 208 3.92 -9.85 -0.51
CA ARG A 208 4.49 -8.93 -1.52
C ARG A 208 3.40 -8.16 -2.28
N ARG A 209 2.33 -8.83 -2.69
CA ARG A 209 1.22 -8.18 -3.41
C ARG A 209 0.48 -7.18 -2.51
N PHE A 210 0.25 -7.56 -1.25
CA PHE A 210 -0.42 -6.70 -0.28
C PHE A 210 0.42 -5.46 0.04
N VAL A 211 1.71 -5.65 0.33
CA VAL A 211 2.68 -4.57 0.57
C VAL A 211 2.75 -3.64 -0.63
N ALA A 212 2.91 -4.17 -1.86
CA ALA A 212 2.98 -3.34 -3.05
C ALA A 212 1.76 -2.42 -3.21
N ASP A 213 0.58 -2.87 -2.78
CA ASP A 213 -0.68 -2.13 -2.91
C ASP A 213 -0.95 -1.13 -1.78
N TRP A 214 -0.52 -1.43 -0.56
CA TRP A 214 -0.90 -0.67 0.64
C TRP A 214 0.24 0.06 1.33
N VAL A 215 1.47 -0.42 1.19
CA VAL A 215 2.59 -0.08 2.08
C VAL A 215 3.80 0.38 1.28
N TRP A 216 4.59 1.27 1.90
CA TRP A 216 5.97 1.55 1.51
C TRP A 216 6.85 1.57 2.75
N PHE A 217 8.12 1.20 2.61
CA PHE A 217 9.06 1.16 3.73
C PHE A 217 10.02 2.35 3.71
N ALA A 218 10.40 2.86 4.88
CA ALA A 218 11.39 3.93 4.96
C ALA A 218 12.78 3.52 4.47
N THR A 219 13.05 2.21 4.43
CA THR A 219 14.30 1.60 3.95
C THR A 219 14.31 1.33 2.44
N ASP A 220 13.18 1.51 1.75
CA ASP A 220 13.15 1.37 0.29
C ASP A 220 14.05 2.41 -0.38
N PRO A 221 14.54 2.18 -1.61
CA PRO A 221 15.43 3.12 -2.28
C PRO A 221 14.81 4.52 -2.40
N GLU A 222 15.59 5.57 -2.12
CA GLU A 222 15.09 6.96 -2.06
C GLU A 222 14.32 7.38 -3.32
N ARG A 223 14.75 6.91 -4.50
CA ARG A 223 14.07 7.17 -5.78
C ARG A 223 12.63 6.64 -5.84
N ASP A 224 12.31 5.63 -5.06
CA ASP A 224 11.01 4.95 -5.04
C ASP A 224 10.07 5.55 -3.97
N ILE A 225 10.63 6.20 -2.93
CA ILE A 225 9.87 6.70 -1.76
C ILE A 225 9.95 8.21 -1.52
N ALA A 226 10.74 8.96 -2.28
CA ALA A 226 10.88 10.42 -2.11
C ALA A 226 9.53 11.14 -2.12
N ILE A 227 8.62 10.74 -3.01
CA ILE A 227 7.28 11.34 -3.11
C ILE A 227 6.41 10.99 -1.90
N GLU A 228 6.48 9.74 -1.44
CA GLU A 228 5.71 9.32 -0.27
C GLU A 228 6.16 10.10 0.98
N LYS A 229 7.48 10.28 1.15
CA LYS A 229 8.04 11.14 2.21
C LYS A 229 7.55 12.58 2.14
N GLU A 230 7.58 13.20 0.96
CA GLU A 230 7.09 14.57 0.75
C GLU A 230 5.59 14.69 1.08
N ARG A 231 4.77 13.74 0.61
CA ARG A 231 3.33 13.70 0.90
C ARG A 231 3.06 13.56 2.38
N PHE A 232 3.77 12.68 3.08
CA PHE A 232 3.67 12.53 4.54
C PHE A 232 4.01 13.84 5.25
N GLN A 233 5.11 14.48 4.89
CA GLN A 233 5.51 15.77 5.45
C GLN A 233 4.44 16.85 5.24
N ARG A 234 3.89 16.94 4.02
CA ARG A 234 2.81 17.90 3.69
C ARG A 234 1.53 17.64 4.48
N TYR A 235 1.23 16.39 4.78
CA TYR A 235 0.08 16.01 5.60
C TYR A 235 0.33 16.11 7.11
N GLY A 236 1.57 16.38 7.52
CA GLY A 236 1.96 16.47 8.93
C GLY A 236 2.16 15.12 9.60
N TYR A 237 2.38 14.06 8.82
CA TYR A 237 2.63 12.71 9.33
C TYR A 237 4.12 12.42 9.44
N GLY A 238 4.50 11.71 10.50
CA GLY A 238 5.85 11.18 10.66
C GLY A 238 6.07 9.93 9.83
N VAL A 239 7.28 9.75 9.31
CA VAL A 239 7.70 8.53 8.62
C VAL A 239 8.14 7.50 9.66
N ARG A 240 7.60 6.28 9.57
CA ARG A 240 7.94 5.10 10.37
C ARG A 240 8.64 4.05 9.50
N ASP A 241 9.01 2.89 10.05
CA ASP A 241 9.67 1.84 9.26
C ASP A 241 8.75 1.33 8.15
N ALA A 242 7.47 1.10 8.47
CA ALA A 242 6.41 0.80 7.51
C ALA A 242 5.31 1.86 7.54
N ASN A 243 4.88 2.30 6.36
CA ASN A 243 3.94 3.41 6.19
C ASN A 243 2.85 3.03 5.19
N VAL A 244 1.63 3.51 5.41
CA VAL A 244 0.56 3.38 4.42
C VAL A 244 0.84 4.35 3.25
N ARG A 245 0.66 3.89 2.02
CA ARG A 245 0.80 4.75 0.83
C ARG A 245 -0.13 5.96 0.93
N ALA A 246 0.37 7.14 0.56
CA ALA A 246 -0.38 8.39 0.70
C ALA A 246 -1.74 8.37 -0.03
N ALA A 247 -1.82 7.71 -1.18
CA ALA A 247 -3.07 7.54 -1.92
C ALA A 247 -4.11 6.74 -1.12
N ARG A 248 -3.68 5.66 -0.43
CA ARG A 248 -4.54 4.85 0.45
C ARG A 248 -4.94 5.63 1.70
N LEU A 249 -4.01 6.39 2.28
CA LEU A 249 -4.28 7.23 3.44
C LEU A 249 -5.30 8.35 3.13
N HIS A 250 -5.27 8.91 1.92
CA HIS A 250 -6.27 9.88 1.48
C HIS A 250 -7.67 9.24 1.35
N LEU A 251 -7.75 8.02 0.83
CA LEU A 251 -9.00 7.25 0.75
C LEU A 251 -9.56 7.00 2.16
N LEU A 252 -8.74 6.48 3.07
CA LEU A 252 -9.10 6.27 4.47
C LEU A 252 -9.65 7.52 5.15
N ARG A 253 -9.04 8.69 4.90
CA ARG A 253 -9.51 9.97 5.45
C ARG A 253 -10.89 10.35 4.90
N SER A 254 -11.10 10.13 3.61
CA SER A 254 -12.38 10.45 2.96
C SER A 254 -13.50 9.57 3.50
N GLU A 255 -13.22 8.28 3.72
CA GLU A 255 -14.14 7.32 4.34
C GLU A 255 -14.41 7.64 5.82
N ALA A 256 -13.35 7.96 6.57
CA ALA A 256 -13.44 8.30 8.00
C ALA A 256 -14.31 9.54 8.25
N GLN A 257 -14.20 10.57 7.40
CA GLN A 257 -15.03 11.77 7.47
C GLN A 257 -16.52 11.46 7.27
N ALA A 258 -16.86 10.39 6.55
CA ALA A 258 -18.23 10.01 6.28
C ALA A 258 -18.86 9.12 7.37
N GLN A 259 -18.07 8.39 8.17
CA GLN A 259 -18.62 7.26 8.95
C GLN A 259 -18.26 7.23 10.45
N SER A 260 -17.04 7.56 10.87
CA SER A 260 -16.62 7.26 12.25
C SER A 260 -15.46 8.10 12.80
N GLY A 261 -14.76 8.86 11.96
CA GLY A 261 -13.51 9.53 12.32
C GLY A 261 -12.31 8.59 12.56
N VAL A 262 -12.48 7.28 12.35
CA VAL A 262 -11.41 6.27 12.44
C VAL A 262 -10.83 6.05 11.03
N LEU A 263 -9.50 6.08 10.91
CA LEU A 263 -8.80 5.82 9.65
C LEU A 263 -8.62 4.31 9.46
N GLU A 264 -9.71 3.64 9.10
CA GLU A 264 -9.77 2.20 8.93
C GLU A 264 -10.37 1.81 7.58
N HIS A 265 -9.79 0.80 6.95
CA HIS A 265 -10.37 0.08 5.83
C HIS A 265 -10.54 -1.37 6.25
N ASP A 266 -11.77 -1.88 6.20
CA ASP A 266 -12.08 -3.25 6.59
C ASP A 266 -12.98 -3.92 5.56
N THR A 267 -12.48 -5.00 4.96
CA THR A 267 -13.24 -5.86 4.05
C THR A 267 -13.48 -7.25 4.63
N PHE A 268 -13.05 -7.50 5.88
CA PHE A 268 -13.40 -8.74 6.58
C PHE A 268 -14.90 -8.76 6.86
N SER A 269 -15.55 -9.85 6.50
CA SER A 269 -16.99 -10.03 6.73
C SER A 269 -17.31 -11.48 7.05
N GLY A 270 -18.51 -11.72 7.58
CA GLY A 270 -19.02 -13.07 7.85
C GLY A 270 -18.06 -13.92 8.70
N GLU A 271 -17.68 -15.09 8.17
CA GLU A 271 -16.84 -16.06 8.87
C GLU A 271 -15.36 -15.68 8.97
N ASP A 272 -14.89 -14.61 8.32
CA ASP A 272 -13.49 -14.20 8.38
C ASP A 272 -13.23 -13.15 9.48
N ALA A 273 -14.27 -12.41 9.89
CA ALA A 273 -14.16 -11.30 10.82
C ALA A 273 -13.54 -11.69 12.17
N TRP A 274 -13.84 -12.88 12.69
CA TRP A 274 -13.27 -13.33 13.95
C TRP A 274 -11.76 -13.58 13.87
N ALA A 275 -11.24 -14.02 12.72
CA ALA A 275 -9.81 -14.31 12.56
C ALA A 275 -8.99 -13.01 12.61
N LYS A 276 -9.52 -11.94 12.00
CA LYS A 276 -9.01 -10.57 12.17
C LYS A 276 -8.96 -10.16 13.65
N GLU A 277 -10.06 -10.35 14.40
CA GLU A 277 -10.09 -9.97 15.82
C GLU A 277 -9.09 -10.76 16.67
N VAL A 278 -8.81 -12.02 16.32
CA VAL A 278 -7.75 -12.79 16.99
C VAL A 278 -6.40 -12.13 16.78
N VAL A 279 -6.02 -11.79 15.54
CA VAL A 279 -4.74 -11.13 15.24
C VAL A 279 -4.63 -9.78 15.95
N ARG A 280 -5.72 -8.99 15.96
CA ARG A 280 -5.78 -7.71 16.68
C ARG A 280 -5.56 -7.85 18.18
N ALA A 281 -6.17 -8.87 18.80
CA ALA A 281 -6.09 -9.12 20.24
C ALA A 281 -4.78 -9.80 20.70
N THR A 282 -3.89 -10.16 19.77
CA THR A 282 -2.68 -10.95 20.06
C THR A 282 -1.43 -10.29 19.50
N TRP A 283 -1.01 -10.65 18.29
CA TRP A 283 0.23 -10.20 17.68
C TRP A 283 0.26 -8.68 17.49
N ALA A 284 -0.87 -8.07 17.13
CA ALA A 284 -0.97 -6.63 16.93
C ALA A 284 -1.34 -5.85 18.21
N ALA A 285 -1.58 -6.53 19.33
CA ALA A 285 -1.83 -5.83 20.58
C ALA A 285 -0.56 -5.07 20.96
N LYS A 286 -0.65 -3.75 21.12
CA LYS A 286 0.48 -2.94 21.61
C LYS A 286 0.96 -3.57 22.91
N SER A 287 2.20 -4.05 22.95
CA SER A 287 2.90 -4.25 24.21
C SER A 287 2.98 -2.87 24.85
N GLU A 288 2.08 -2.57 25.80
CA GLU A 288 2.31 -1.44 26.69
C GLU A 288 3.68 -1.67 27.33
N SER A 289 4.64 -0.84 26.95
CA SER A 289 6.00 -0.81 27.51
C SER A 289 6.36 0.65 27.71
#